data_AF-A0A534ZL34-F1
#
_entry.id   AF-A0A534ZL34-F1
#
_cell.length_a   1.000
_cell.length_b   1.000
_cell.length_c   1.000
_cell.angle_alpha   90.00
_cell.angle_beta   90.00
_cell.angle_gamma   90.00
#
_symmetry.space_group_name_H-M   'P 1'
#
loop_
_entity.id
_entity.type
_entity.pdbx_description
1 polymer ?
#
loop_
_entity_poly.entity_id
_entity_poly.type
_entity_poly.pdbx_seq_one_letter_code
_entity_poly.pdbx_strand_id
1 'polypeptide(L)'
;MTDHPTNGRPRGPRPLTRGEERVESIHTPSRSELLERVTELEQQLETLRAQDEEHTRSWQRAAADFANYRRRTEGERGVMAQLSNAVLISKLLSVLDDFDRALASVPEDAHEGWVDGIRLVERKLRTVLEGEGVTPIEAVGQPFDPNLHEAVVHEETSDYP
;
A
#
# COMPACT_ATOMS: atom_id res chain seq x y z
N MET A 1 -16.16 112.50 -32.30
CA MET A 1 -15.48 111.95 -33.50
C MET A 1 -14.17 111.39 -33.00
N THR A 2 -13.94 110.08 -32.91
CA THR A 2 -14.38 108.97 -33.76
C THR A 2 -14.40 107.66 -32.97
N ASP A 3 -15.43 106.85 -33.18
CA ASP A 3 -15.54 105.45 -32.77
C ASP A 3 -14.43 104.58 -33.38
N HIS A 4 -13.98 103.56 -32.64
CA HIS A 4 -13.30 102.39 -33.19
C HIS A 4 -13.81 101.10 -32.52
N PRO A 5 -14.57 100.25 -33.23
CA PRO A 5 -14.99 98.97 -32.70
C PRO A 5 -13.93 97.91 -33.00
N THR A 6 -13.33 97.30 -31.97
CA THR A 6 -12.47 96.14 -32.15
C THR A 6 -13.31 94.87 -32.15
N ASN A 7 -13.50 94.33 -33.35
CA ASN A 7 -14.12 93.03 -33.62
C ASN A 7 -13.19 91.88 -33.19
N GLY A 8 -13.50 91.21 -32.09
CA GLY A 8 -12.79 90.02 -31.63
C GLY A 8 -13.58 88.74 -31.92
N ARG A 9 -13.20 87.98 -32.96
CA ARG A 9 -13.73 86.62 -33.15
C ARG A 9 -13.19 85.68 -32.05
N PRO A 10 -14.02 84.81 -31.45
CA PRO A 10 -13.53 83.85 -30.46
C PRO A 10 -12.62 82.81 -31.14
N ARG A 11 -11.42 82.61 -30.57
CA ARG A 11 -10.52 81.52 -30.98
C ARG A 11 -11.08 80.19 -30.46
N GLY A 12 -11.20 79.21 -31.35
CA GLY A 12 -11.52 77.83 -30.98
C GLY A 12 -10.38 77.17 -30.17
N PRO A 13 -10.67 76.07 -29.46
CA PRO A 13 -9.68 75.39 -28.62
C PRO A 13 -8.51 74.85 -29.45
N ARG A 14 -7.30 74.91 -28.89
CA ARG A 14 -6.08 74.37 -29.52
C ARG A 14 -6.05 72.83 -29.45
N PRO A 15 -5.45 72.15 -30.44
CA PRO A 15 -5.23 70.71 -30.40
C PRO A 15 -4.26 70.34 -29.28
N LEU A 16 -4.53 69.22 -28.61
CA LEU A 16 -3.74 68.68 -27.50
C LEU A 16 -2.35 68.25 -27.98
N THR A 17 -1.37 68.37 -27.08
CA THR A 17 0.01 67.91 -27.31
C THR A 17 0.16 66.42 -27.01
N ARG A 18 1.18 65.78 -27.58
CA ARG A 18 1.51 64.34 -27.36
C ARG A 18 1.72 63.97 -25.88
N GLY A 19 2.06 64.95 -25.03
CA GLY A 19 2.16 64.77 -23.58
C GLY A 19 0.78 64.79 -22.90
N GLU A 20 -0.14 65.62 -23.38
CA GLU A 20 -1.53 65.71 -22.90
C GLU A 20 -2.34 64.48 -23.35
N GLU A 21 -2.15 63.99 -24.58
CA GLU A 21 -2.74 62.72 -25.05
C GLU A 21 -2.29 61.51 -24.21
N ARG A 22 -1.04 61.51 -23.75
CA ARG A 22 -0.48 60.45 -22.91
C ARG A 22 -1.03 60.49 -21.47
N VAL A 23 -1.34 61.67 -20.95
CA VAL A 23 -1.96 61.83 -19.62
C VAL A 23 -3.43 61.43 -19.66
N GLU A 24 -4.13 61.74 -20.76
CA GLU A 24 -5.52 61.32 -20.99
C GLU A 24 -5.65 59.80 -21.19
N SER A 25 -4.59 59.12 -21.67
CA SER A 25 -4.54 57.66 -21.80
C SER A 25 -4.23 56.91 -20.49
N ILE A 26 -3.92 57.61 -19.39
CA ILE A 26 -3.69 56.96 -18.09
C ILE A 26 -5.07 56.69 -17.48
N HIS A 27 -5.62 55.50 -17.75
CA HIS A 27 -6.78 55.01 -17.04
C HIS A 27 -6.41 54.82 -15.57
N THR A 28 -6.74 55.83 -14.77
CA THR A 28 -6.65 55.76 -13.31
C THR A 28 -7.95 55.15 -12.83
N PRO A 29 -7.95 53.89 -12.38
CA PRO A 29 -9.17 53.23 -11.97
C PRO A 29 -9.82 54.03 -10.84
N SER A 30 -11.11 54.27 -11.00
CA SER A 30 -11.95 54.91 -10.00
C SER A 30 -11.97 54.08 -8.72
N ARG A 31 -12.31 54.73 -7.61
CA ARG A 31 -12.50 54.06 -6.32
C ARG A 31 -13.53 52.92 -6.41
N SER A 32 -14.54 53.04 -7.27
CA SER A 32 -15.55 52.00 -7.48
C SER A 32 -14.96 50.77 -8.16
N GLU A 33 -14.20 50.96 -9.24
CA GLU A 33 -13.56 49.86 -9.99
C GLU A 33 -12.53 49.12 -9.11
N LEU A 34 -11.80 49.84 -8.25
CA LEU A 34 -10.91 49.22 -7.28
C LEU A 34 -11.66 48.38 -6.23
N LEU A 35 -12.81 48.85 -5.74
CA LEU A 35 -13.62 48.10 -4.77
C LEU A 35 -14.25 46.86 -5.39
N GLU A 36 -14.74 46.94 -6.63
CA GLU A 36 -15.24 45.78 -7.38
C GLU A 36 -14.13 44.75 -7.59
N ARG A 37 -12.93 45.20 -7.96
CA ARG A 37 -11.79 44.31 -8.15
C ARG A 37 -11.34 43.63 -6.86
N VAL A 38 -11.35 44.35 -5.73
CA VAL A 38 -11.07 43.75 -4.41
C VAL A 38 -12.10 42.68 -4.08
N THR A 39 -13.39 42.97 -4.30
CA THR A 39 -14.48 42.01 -4.04
C THR A 39 -14.34 40.75 -4.89
N GLU A 40 -14.01 40.90 -6.18
CA GLU A 40 -13.77 39.78 -7.09
C GLU A 40 -12.56 38.93 -6.65
N LEU A 41 -11.46 39.57 -6.27
CA LEU A 41 -10.26 38.88 -5.79
C LEU A 41 -10.51 38.13 -4.47
N GLU A 42 -11.26 38.72 -3.55
CA GLU A 42 -11.67 38.05 -2.29
C GLU A 42 -12.49 36.79 -2.59
N GLN A 43 -13.42 36.86 -3.56
CA GLN A 43 -14.25 35.72 -3.93
C GLN A 43 -13.45 34.61 -4.65
N GLN A 44 -12.51 34.98 -5.52
CA GLN A 44 -11.57 34.03 -6.15
C GLN A 44 -10.68 33.36 -5.10
N LEU A 45 -10.17 34.13 -4.14
CA LEU A 45 -9.29 33.66 -3.10
C LEU A 45 -10.00 32.68 -2.15
N GLU A 46 -11.28 32.94 -1.83
CA GLU A 46 -12.10 32.00 -1.08
C GLU A 46 -12.36 30.70 -1.86
N THR A 47 -12.63 30.80 -3.16
CA THR A 47 -12.82 29.62 -4.03
C THR A 47 -11.56 28.77 -4.10
N LEU A 48 -10.39 29.39 -4.27
CA LEU A 48 -9.10 28.70 -4.31
C LEU A 48 -8.77 28.02 -2.97
N ARG A 49 -9.08 28.67 -1.84
CA ARG A 49 -8.90 28.05 -0.51
C ARG A 49 -9.77 26.82 -0.34
N ALA A 50 -11.03 26.88 -0.72
CA ALA A 50 -11.93 25.72 -0.64
C ALA A 50 -11.44 24.55 -1.53
N GLN A 51 -10.91 24.84 -2.72
CA GLN A 51 -10.32 23.84 -3.61
C GLN A 51 -9.05 23.22 -3.00
N ASP A 52 -8.17 24.03 -2.42
CA ASP A 52 -6.95 23.58 -1.77
C ASP A 52 -7.24 22.68 -0.56
N GLU A 53 -8.24 23.05 0.25
CA GLU A 53 -8.71 22.23 1.37
C GLU A 53 -9.30 20.89 0.92
N GLU A 54 -10.08 20.87 -0.16
CA GLU A 54 -10.61 19.62 -0.72
C GLU A 54 -9.49 18.73 -1.28
N HIS A 55 -8.55 19.31 -2.03
CA HIS A 55 -7.41 18.58 -2.57
C HIS A 55 -6.51 18.04 -1.46
N THR A 56 -6.25 18.83 -0.42
CA THR A 56 -5.48 18.41 0.75
C THR A 56 -6.16 17.26 1.48
N ARG A 57 -7.48 17.34 1.70
CA ARG A 57 -8.24 16.24 2.31
C ARG A 57 -8.24 14.98 1.45
N SER A 58 -8.38 15.12 0.13
CA SER A 58 -8.31 14.00 -0.81
C SER A 58 -6.93 13.34 -0.80
N TRP A 59 -5.86 14.14 -0.84
CA TRP A 59 -4.49 13.67 -0.79
C TRP A 59 -4.18 12.96 0.54
N GLN A 60 -4.60 13.51 1.67
CA GLN A 60 -4.41 12.88 2.98
C GLN A 60 -5.11 11.51 3.07
N ARG A 61 -6.33 11.40 2.53
CA ARG A 61 -7.04 10.11 2.44
C ARG A 61 -6.28 9.11 1.57
N ALA A 62 -5.88 9.52 0.37
CA ALA A 62 -5.12 8.65 -0.55
C ALA A 62 -3.78 8.20 0.06
N ALA A 63 -3.09 9.09 0.78
CA ALA A 63 -1.85 8.77 1.48
C ALA A 63 -2.08 7.74 2.59
N ALA A 64 -3.17 7.88 3.37
CA ALA A 64 -3.55 6.93 4.40
C ALA A 64 -3.91 5.55 3.81
N ASP A 65 -4.70 5.53 2.74
CA ASP A 65 -5.09 4.30 2.04
C ASP A 65 -3.87 3.58 1.48
N PHE A 66 -2.92 4.32 0.90
CA PHE A 66 -1.67 3.75 0.41
C PHE A 66 -0.79 3.19 1.54
N ALA A 67 -0.70 3.88 2.68
CA ALA A 67 0.02 3.37 3.84
C ALA A 67 -0.60 2.07 4.38
N ASN A 68 -1.93 2.00 4.41
CA ASN A 68 -2.67 0.79 4.80
C ASN A 68 -2.46 -0.35 3.79
N TYR A 69 -2.54 -0.06 2.50
CA TYR A 69 -2.26 -1.01 1.43
C TYR A 69 -0.85 -1.58 1.56
N ARG A 70 0.18 -0.73 1.69
CA ARG A 70 1.57 -1.16 1.85
C ARG A 70 1.71 -2.10 3.05
N ARG A 71 1.17 -1.73 4.22
CA ARG A 71 1.22 -2.56 5.43
C ARG A 71 0.56 -3.92 5.20
N ARG A 72 -0.59 -3.95 4.53
CA ARG A 72 -1.31 -5.18 4.21
C ARG A 72 -0.51 -6.07 3.25
N THR A 73 0.01 -5.50 2.16
CA THR A 73 0.79 -6.24 1.16
C THR A 73 2.09 -6.81 1.74
N GLU A 74 2.75 -6.08 2.64
CA GLU A 74 3.93 -6.60 3.36
C GLU A 74 3.57 -7.84 4.19
N GLY A 75 2.44 -7.81 4.90
CA GLY A 75 1.94 -8.95 5.67
C GLY A 75 1.57 -10.14 4.77
N GLU A 76 0.86 -9.89 3.67
CA GLU A 76 0.47 -10.92 2.71
C GLU A 76 1.68 -11.63 2.08
N ARG A 77 2.78 -10.90 1.82
CA ARG A 77 4.02 -11.51 1.30
C ARG A 77 4.61 -12.53 2.27
N GLY A 78 4.62 -12.22 3.57
CA GLY A 78 5.11 -13.15 4.59
C GLY A 78 4.27 -14.43 4.65
N VAL A 79 2.94 -14.29 4.63
CA VAL A 79 2.01 -15.42 4.62
C VAL A 79 2.18 -16.26 3.35
N MET A 80 2.36 -15.63 2.19
CA MET A 80 2.56 -16.34 0.92
C MET A 80 3.86 -17.14 0.90
N ALA A 81 4.93 -16.62 1.50
CA ALA A 81 6.18 -17.36 1.66
C ALA A 81 5.98 -18.60 2.56
N GLN A 82 5.30 -18.45 3.69
CA GLN A 82 4.97 -19.55 4.60
C GLN A 82 4.11 -20.62 3.90
N LEU A 83 3.05 -20.22 3.20
CA LEU A 83 2.16 -21.14 2.49
C LEU A 83 2.88 -21.89 1.35
N SER A 84 3.76 -21.19 0.63
CA SER A 84 4.55 -21.81 -0.45
C SER A 84 5.49 -22.88 0.11
N ASN A 85 6.14 -22.62 1.24
CA ASN A 85 6.97 -23.59 1.93
C ASN A 85 6.15 -24.77 2.46
N ALA A 86 4.95 -24.53 3.00
CA ALA A 86 4.07 -25.57 3.52
C ALA A 86 3.74 -26.62 2.45
N VAL A 87 3.43 -26.21 1.22
CA VAL A 87 3.13 -27.14 0.11
C VAL A 87 4.33 -28.03 -0.23
N LEU A 88 5.54 -27.48 -0.21
CA LEU A 88 6.76 -28.27 -0.44
C LEU A 88 7.02 -29.23 0.73
N ILE A 89 6.92 -28.74 1.96
CA ILE A 89 7.08 -29.54 3.18
C ILE A 89 6.11 -30.71 3.20
N SER A 90 4.83 -30.52 2.88
CA SER A 90 3.85 -31.62 2.82
C SER A 90 4.25 -32.72 1.84
N LYS A 91 4.87 -32.36 0.70
CA LYS A 91 5.40 -33.36 -0.23
C LYS A 91 6.63 -34.07 0.32
N LEU A 92 7.49 -33.36 1.05
CA LEU A 92 8.65 -33.98 1.72
C LEU A 92 8.22 -34.93 2.84
N LEU A 93 7.13 -34.63 3.56
CA LEU A 93 6.59 -35.53 4.58
C LEU A 93 6.19 -36.88 3.98
N SER A 94 5.53 -36.91 2.81
CA SER A 94 5.23 -38.20 2.15
C SER A 94 6.47 -39.01 1.79
N VAL A 95 7.60 -38.35 1.50
CA VAL A 95 8.88 -39.04 1.26
C VAL A 95 9.46 -39.56 2.57
N LEU A 96 9.31 -38.82 3.66
CA LEU A 96 9.69 -39.28 5.00
C LEU A 96 8.87 -40.51 5.42
N ASP A 97 7.56 -40.51 5.15
CA ASP A 97 6.70 -41.67 5.40
C ASP A 97 7.15 -42.91 4.60
N ASP A 98 7.63 -42.71 3.37
CA ASP A 98 8.20 -43.77 2.55
C ASP A 98 9.52 -44.29 3.14
N PHE A 99 10.37 -43.43 3.71
CA PHE A 99 11.56 -43.84 4.44
C PHE A 99 11.20 -44.68 5.66
N ASP A 100 10.24 -44.22 6.47
CA ASP A 100 9.77 -44.94 7.66
C ASP A 100 9.21 -46.32 7.28
N ARG A 101 8.39 -46.39 6.23
CA ARG A 101 7.85 -47.64 5.71
C ARG A 101 8.97 -48.59 5.24
N ALA A 102 9.94 -48.08 4.47
CA ALA A 102 11.04 -48.88 3.97
C ALA A 102 11.95 -49.40 5.09
N LEU A 103 12.23 -48.56 6.10
CA LEU A 103 13.05 -48.91 7.26
C LEU A 103 12.34 -49.90 8.21
N ALA A 104 11.01 -49.86 8.29
CA ALA A 104 10.22 -50.82 9.04
C ALA A 104 10.14 -52.20 8.35
N SER A 105 10.31 -52.26 7.02
CA SER A 105 10.23 -53.48 6.22
C SER A 105 11.59 -53.99 5.72
N VAL A 106 12.68 -53.69 6.44
CA VAL A 106 14.03 -54.12 6.04
C VAL A 106 14.14 -55.65 6.10
N PRO A 107 14.55 -56.32 5.01
CA PRO A 107 14.80 -57.76 5.01
C PRO A 107 15.92 -58.16 5.98
N GLU A 108 15.82 -59.34 6.59
CA GLU A 108 16.84 -59.84 7.53
C GLU A 108 18.22 -60.04 6.89
N ASP A 109 18.27 -60.30 5.59
CA ASP A 109 19.50 -60.49 4.80
C ASP A 109 20.06 -59.18 4.20
N ALA A 110 19.46 -58.03 4.53
CA ALA A 110 19.92 -56.74 4.05
C ALA A 110 21.30 -56.37 4.61
N HIS A 111 22.13 -55.74 3.78
CA HIS A 111 23.45 -55.30 4.20
C HIS A 111 23.35 -54.17 5.23
N GLU A 112 23.73 -54.44 6.49
CA GLU A 112 23.58 -53.51 7.62
C GLU A 112 24.16 -52.11 7.35
N GLY A 113 25.38 -52.03 6.82
CA GLY A 113 26.01 -50.73 6.53
C GLY A 113 25.27 -49.89 5.48
N TRP A 114 24.47 -50.52 4.61
CA TRP A 114 23.63 -49.80 3.64
C TRP A 114 22.36 -49.28 4.31
N VAL A 115 21.73 -50.12 5.15
CA VAL A 115 20.56 -49.75 5.96
C VAL A 115 20.89 -48.57 6.89
N ASP A 116 22.04 -48.61 7.56
CA ASP A 116 22.49 -47.52 8.43
C ASP A 116 22.79 -46.23 7.66
N GLY A 117 23.29 -46.34 6.43
CA GLY A 117 23.42 -45.21 5.51
C GLY A 117 22.08 -44.55 5.21
N ILE A 118 21.04 -45.34 4.94
CA ILE A 118 19.67 -44.84 4.73
C ILE A 118 19.11 -44.20 5.99
N ARG A 119 19.26 -44.83 7.17
CA ARG A 119 18.86 -44.23 8.46
C ARG A 119 19.55 -42.89 8.71
N LEU A 120 20.80 -42.71 8.26
CA LEU A 120 21.48 -41.42 8.38
C LEU A 120 20.83 -40.35 7.49
N VAL A 121 20.40 -40.71 6.28
CA VAL A 121 19.71 -39.80 5.37
C VAL A 121 18.33 -39.41 5.91
N GLU A 122 17.56 -40.37 6.41
CA GLU A 122 16.25 -40.13 7.06
C GLU A 122 16.42 -39.14 8.23
N ARG A 123 17.32 -39.42 9.18
CA ARG A 123 17.58 -38.51 10.31
C ARG A 123 17.99 -37.12 9.86
N LYS A 124 18.81 -37.01 8.82
CA LYS A 124 19.22 -35.71 8.28
C LYS A 124 18.03 -34.95 7.69
N LEU A 125 17.14 -35.63 6.97
CA LEU A 125 15.90 -35.03 6.45
C LEU A 125 15.04 -34.51 7.60
N ARG A 126 14.91 -35.30 8.66
CA ARG A 126 14.17 -34.92 9.87
C ARG A 126 14.75 -33.67 10.56
N THR A 127 16.07 -33.61 10.72
CA THR A 127 16.75 -32.42 11.28
C THR A 127 16.54 -31.19 10.40
N VAL A 128 16.50 -31.34 9.07
CA VAL A 128 16.19 -30.21 8.16
C VAL A 128 14.76 -29.73 8.36
N LEU A 129 13.79 -30.63 8.44
CA LEU A 129 12.38 -30.28 8.69
C LEU A 129 12.20 -29.59 10.06
N GLU A 130 12.86 -30.09 11.11
CA GLU A 130 12.87 -29.47 12.43
C GLU A 130 13.48 -28.05 12.39
N GLY A 131 14.53 -27.84 11.60
CA GLY A 131 15.13 -26.51 11.37
C GLY A 131 14.19 -25.51 10.67
N GLU A 132 13.26 -26.01 9.84
CA GLU A 132 12.18 -25.21 9.22
C GLU A 132 10.96 -25.05 10.15
N GLY A 133 11.05 -25.50 11.41
CA GLY A 133 10.01 -25.38 12.43
C GLY A 133 8.93 -26.46 12.37
N VAL A 134 9.17 -27.55 11.63
CA VAL A 134 8.24 -28.69 11.54
C VAL A 134 8.59 -29.69 12.63
N THR A 135 7.66 -29.92 13.56
CA THR A 135 7.81 -30.92 14.62
C THR A 135 6.73 -31.99 14.50
N PRO A 136 7.02 -33.25 14.86
CA PRO A 136 6.01 -34.30 14.94
C PRO A 136 4.92 -33.94 15.95
N ILE A 137 3.70 -34.36 15.66
CA ILE A 137 2.59 -34.27 16.59
C ILE A 137 2.61 -35.53 17.46
N GLU A 138 2.77 -35.37 18.76
CA GLU A 138 2.68 -36.47 19.72
C GLU A 138 1.20 -36.87 19.90
N ALA A 139 0.79 -37.99 19.33
CA ALA A 139 -0.61 -38.42 19.33
C ALA A 139 -0.92 -39.57 20.32
N VAL A 140 0.02 -40.51 20.50
CA VAL A 140 -0.22 -41.70 21.33
C VAL A 140 -0.32 -41.32 22.80
N GLY A 141 -1.45 -41.65 23.44
CA GLY A 141 -1.71 -41.35 24.85
C GLY A 141 -2.06 -39.90 25.16
N GLN A 142 -2.17 -39.03 24.14
CA GLN A 142 -2.61 -37.65 24.29
C GLN A 142 -4.12 -37.52 24.00
N PRO A 143 -4.82 -36.54 24.62
CA PRO A 143 -6.21 -36.25 24.27
C PRO A 143 -6.36 -35.95 22.77
N PHE A 144 -7.41 -36.47 22.16
CA PHE A 144 -7.71 -36.21 20.77
C PHE A 144 -8.10 -34.73 20.56
N ASP A 145 -7.34 -34.00 19.75
CA ASP A 145 -7.65 -32.63 19.31
C ASP A 145 -7.93 -32.64 17.79
N PRO A 146 -9.16 -32.32 17.34
CA PRO A 146 -9.51 -32.27 15.91
C PRO A 146 -8.68 -31.25 15.08
N ASN A 147 -8.02 -30.28 15.72
CA ASN A 147 -7.15 -29.34 15.02
C ASN A 147 -5.77 -29.94 14.68
N LEU A 148 -5.37 -31.01 15.38
CA LEU A 148 -4.06 -31.62 15.28
C LEU A 148 -4.11 -33.08 14.81
N HIS A 149 -5.23 -33.76 15.05
CA HIS A 149 -5.39 -35.19 14.82
C HIS A 149 -6.54 -35.48 13.84
N GLU A 150 -6.32 -36.44 12.96
CA GLU A 150 -7.34 -37.02 12.09
C GLU A 150 -7.73 -38.41 12.61
N ALA A 151 -9.00 -38.61 12.97
CA ALA A 151 -9.51 -39.89 13.43
C ALA A 151 -9.88 -40.77 12.22
N VAL A 152 -9.11 -41.83 11.98
CA VAL A 152 -9.32 -42.75 10.85
C VAL A 152 -10.00 -44.06 11.28
N VAL A 153 -9.67 -44.55 12.48
CA VAL A 153 -10.17 -45.82 13.04
C VAL A 153 -10.44 -45.65 14.54
N HIS A 154 -11.41 -46.38 15.08
CA HIS A 154 -11.60 -46.55 16.52
C HIS A 154 -11.22 -47.99 16.90
N GLU A 155 -10.45 -48.12 17.97
CA GLU A 155 -10.02 -49.40 18.54
C GLU A 155 -10.28 -49.40 20.05
N GLU A 156 -10.84 -50.48 20.57
CA GLU A 156 -10.99 -50.67 22.01
C GLU A 156 -9.64 -51.04 22.61
N THR A 157 -9.11 -50.20 23.51
CA THR A 157 -7.84 -50.45 24.20
C THR A 157 -7.97 -50.20 25.70
N SER A 158 -7.17 -50.92 26.50
CA SER A 158 -6.97 -50.66 27.93
C SER A 158 -5.68 -49.92 28.25
N ASP A 159 -4.84 -49.68 27.23
CA ASP A 159 -3.47 -49.19 27.42
C ASP A 159 -3.42 -47.66 27.60
N TYR A 160 -4.43 -46.95 27.08
CA TYR A 160 -4.53 -45.49 27.13
C TYR A 160 -5.99 -45.08 27.46
N PRO A 161 -6.19 -43.94 28.16
CA PRO A 161 -7.49 -43.48 28.63
C PRO A 161 -8.44 -43.00 27.52
#